data_AF-A0A0M8MLG4-F1
#
_entry.id   AF-A0A0M8MLG4-F1
#
_cell.length_a   1.000
_cell.length_b   1.000
_cell.length_c   1.000
_cell.angle_alpha   90.00
_cell.angle_beta   90.00
_cell.angle_gamma   90.00
#
_symmetry.space_group_name_H-M   'P 1'
#
loop_
_entity.id
_entity.type
_entity.pdbx_description
1 polymer ?
#
loop_
_entity_poly.entity_id
_entity_poly.type
_entity_poly.pdbx_seq_one_letter_code
_entity_poly.pdbx_strand_id
1 'polypeptide(L)'
;MAQTMDEALGSFATRIEEAETLKVLGNDQFGKGAYAVAINHYNDALHRLPLRASKECQDEDQDASTTEAETKVDHAQATVIQSLRIKLQSNLAASYLKLEHYDECVRAASEVLAEEPTNVKALHRRATAHEALGGWSHLSSAKKDLEELQRLEQQGLVPASYRSELQASLSRIQPKLEQAGEKEKEEMLGKLKNVGNQFLGLFGLSTDNFQLQQQDGGGYSINFKQ
;
A
#
# COMPACT_ATOMS: atom_id res chain seq x y z
N MET A 1 -42.77 6.07 10.94
CA MET A 1 -41.80 5.10 10.40
C MET A 1 -41.58 5.25 8.90
N ALA A 2 -42.61 5.42 8.05
CA ALA A 2 -42.39 5.68 6.61
C ALA A 2 -41.74 7.05 6.32
N GLN A 3 -42.14 8.13 7.01
CA GLN A 3 -41.55 9.49 6.82
C GLN A 3 -40.07 9.57 7.21
N THR A 4 -39.66 8.86 8.26
CA THR A 4 -38.28 8.87 8.77
C THR A 4 -37.32 8.08 7.88
N MET A 5 -37.80 7.04 7.19
CA MET A 5 -36.99 6.32 6.19
C MET A 5 -36.83 7.11 4.89
N ASP A 6 -37.89 7.79 4.42
CA ASP A 6 -37.83 8.59 3.19
C ASP A 6 -36.87 9.80 3.33
N GLU A 7 -36.87 10.45 4.49
CA GLU A 7 -35.91 11.53 4.82
C GLU A 7 -34.46 11.03 4.93
N ALA A 8 -34.24 9.85 5.54
CA ALA A 8 -32.91 9.25 5.67
C ALA A 8 -32.35 8.79 4.30
N LEU A 9 -33.20 8.20 3.46
CA LEU A 9 -32.86 7.82 2.08
C LEU A 9 -32.57 9.05 1.22
N GLY A 10 -33.34 10.13 1.38
CA GLY A 10 -33.08 11.42 0.75
C GLY A 10 -31.71 11.99 1.14
N SER A 11 -31.38 12.01 2.44
CA SER A 11 -30.06 12.44 2.92
C SER A 11 -28.91 11.56 2.40
N PHE A 12 -29.13 10.25 2.26
CA PHE A 12 -28.11 9.35 1.73
C PHE A 12 -27.82 9.63 0.25
N ALA A 13 -28.88 9.68 -0.57
CA ALA A 13 -28.76 9.94 -2.00
C ALA A 13 -28.06 11.28 -2.27
N THR A 14 -28.42 12.33 -1.53
CA THR A 14 -27.77 13.65 -1.64
C THR A 14 -26.28 13.58 -1.32
N ARG A 15 -25.86 12.86 -0.26
CA ARG A 15 -24.43 12.74 0.07
C ARG A 15 -23.63 12.02 -1.01
N ILE A 16 -24.21 11.00 -1.62
CA ILE A 16 -23.57 10.28 -2.74
C ILE A 16 -23.46 11.19 -3.97
N GLU A 17 -24.51 11.95 -4.28
CA GLU A 17 -24.50 12.92 -5.38
C GLU A 17 -23.48 14.05 -5.17
N GLU A 18 -23.37 14.57 -3.94
CA GLU A 18 -22.34 15.55 -3.58
C GLU A 18 -20.93 14.97 -3.76
N ALA A 19 -20.68 13.75 -3.28
CA ALA A 19 -19.40 13.07 -3.44
C ALA A 19 -19.05 12.81 -4.91
N GLU A 20 -20.04 12.43 -5.72
CA GLU A 20 -19.90 12.27 -7.17
C GLU A 20 -19.56 13.60 -7.87
N THR A 21 -20.22 14.69 -7.48
CA THR A 21 -19.94 16.03 -8.01
C THR A 21 -18.51 16.46 -7.69
N LEU A 22 -18.08 16.28 -6.43
CA LEU A 22 -16.71 16.56 -6.00
C LEU A 22 -15.68 15.69 -6.74
N LYS A 23 -15.99 14.41 -6.99
CA LYS A 23 -15.15 13.54 -7.82
C LYS A 23 -15.00 14.09 -9.24
N VAL A 24 -16.08 14.57 -9.86
CA VAL A 24 -16.03 15.16 -11.21
C VAL A 24 -15.17 16.42 -11.23
N LEU A 25 -15.31 17.30 -10.23
CA LEU A 25 -14.46 18.48 -10.06
C LEU A 25 -12.99 18.08 -9.90
N GLY A 26 -12.70 17.08 -9.06
CA GLY A 26 -11.36 16.54 -8.89
C GLY A 26 -10.78 15.99 -10.19
N ASN A 27 -11.57 15.27 -11.00
CA ASN A 27 -11.15 14.74 -12.29
C ASN A 27 -10.83 15.86 -13.30
N ASP A 28 -11.62 16.93 -13.32
CA ASP A 28 -11.38 18.11 -14.17
C ASP A 28 -10.06 18.80 -13.77
N GLN A 29 -9.84 19.03 -12.48
CA GLN A 29 -8.58 19.59 -11.98
C GLN A 29 -7.38 18.68 -12.25
N PHE A 30 -7.56 17.36 -12.13
CA PHE A 30 -6.54 16.38 -12.48
C PHE A 30 -6.17 16.46 -13.96
N GLY A 31 -7.16 16.57 -14.86
CA GLY A 31 -6.96 16.75 -16.30
C GLY A 31 -6.20 18.04 -16.64
N LYS A 32 -6.37 19.09 -15.83
CA LYS A 32 -5.63 20.36 -15.94
C LYS A 32 -4.21 20.32 -15.35
N GLY A 33 -3.80 19.21 -14.74
CA GLY A 33 -2.52 19.09 -14.05
C GLY A 33 -2.48 19.73 -12.65
N ALA A 34 -3.61 20.25 -12.16
CA ALA A 34 -3.73 20.84 -10.83
C ALA A 34 -3.93 19.75 -9.76
N TYR A 35 -2.95 18.86 -9.60
CA TYR A 35 -3.07 17.65 -8.78
C TYR A 35 -3.33 17.94 -7.30
N ALA A 36 -2.74 19.00 -6.73
CA ALA A 36 -2.99 19.38 -5.34
C ALA A 36 -4.46 19.80 -5.10
N VAL A 37 -5.05 20.52 -6.05
CA VAL A 37 -6.47 20.92 -6.00
C VAL A 37 -7.36 19.69 -6.19
N ALA A 38 -7.00 18.79 -7.11
CA ALA A 38 -7.71 17.53 -7.31
C ALA A 38 -7.75 16.69 -6.02
N ILE A 39 -6.63 16.60 -5.29
CA ILE A 39 -6.55 15.90 -4.00
C ILE A 39 -7.54 16.47 -2.98
N ASN A 40 -7.64 17.80 -2.88
CA ASN A 40 -8.60 18.43 -1.98
C ASN A 40 -10.04 18.01 -2.31
N HIS A 41 -10.43 18.08 -3.60
CA HIS A 41 -11.77 17.64 -4.02
C HIS A 41 -12.04 16.16 -3.75
N TYR A 42 -11.06 15.27 -3.97
CA TYR A 42 -11.24 13.84 -3.67
C TYR A 42 -11.33 13.57 -2.16
N ASN A 43 -10.55 14.27 -1.34
CA ASN A 43 -10.65 14.19 0.11
C ASN A 43 -12.00 14.70 0.58
N ASP A 44 -12.47 15.85 0.09
CA ASP A 44 -13.79 16.39 0.41
C ASP A 44 -14.88 15.38 0.04
N ALA A 45 -14.77 14.72 -1.12
CA ALA A 45 -15.70 13.66 -1.53
C ALA A 45 -15.69 12.48 -0.54
N LEU A 46 -14.51 12.05 -0.07
CA LEU A 46 -14.40 10.98 0.92
C LEU A 46 -15.03 11.36 2.27
N HIS A 47 -14.92 12.62 2.70
CA HIS A 47 -15.56 13.10 3.94
C HIS A 47 -17.10 13.12 3.85
N ARG A 48 -17.67 13.19 2.64
CA ARG A 48 -19.13 13.07 2.43
C ARG A 48 -19.62 11.63 2.53
N LEU A 49 -18.75 10.65 2.29
CA LEU A 49 -19.11 9.25 2.41
C LEU A 49 -19.24 8.84 3.88
N PRO A 50 -20.20 7.98 4.24
CA PRO A 50 -20.26 7.39 5.56
C PRO A 50 -18.93 6.71 5.91
N LEU A 51 -18.52 6.80 7.18
CA LEU A 51 -17.32 6.12 7.66
C LEU A 51 -17.44 4.61 7.46
N ARG A 52 -16.31 3.93 7.24
CA ARG A 52 -16.28 2.47 7.23
C ARG A 52 -16.70 2.01 8.63
N ALA A 53 -17.69 1.11 8.71
CA ALA A 53 -17.93 0.41 9.96
C ALA A 53 -16.61 -0.28 10.37
N SER A 54 -16.11 0.03 11.56
CA SER A 54 -14.92 -0.65 12.07
C SER A 54 -15.25 -2.14 12.12
N LYS A 55 -14.28 -2.98 11.73
CA LYS A 55 -14.39 -4.45 11.85
C LYS A 55 -14.44 -4.93 13.32
N GLU A 56 -14.49 -4.01 14.28
CA GLU A 56 -14.42 -4.25 15.72
C GLU A 56 -15.81 -4.38 16.39
N CYS A 57 -16.92 -4.36 15.63
CA CYS A 57 -18.28 -4.54 16.19
C CYS A 57 -18.98 -5.81 15.69
N GLN A 58 -18.25 -6.85 15.29
CA GLN A 58 -18.83 -8.16 14.93
C GLN A 58 -18.78 -9.19 16.05
N ASP A 59 -18.71 -8.74 17.31
CA ASP A 59 -19.09 -9.57 18.45
C ASP A 59 -20.18 -8.81 19.23
N GLU A 60 -21.26 -9.55 19.49
CA GLU A 60 -22.43 -9.25 20.33
C GLU A 60 -23.73 -8.76 19.63
N ASP A 61 -24.71 -9.67 19.71
CA ASP A 61 -26.16 -9.55 19.61
C ASP A 61 -26.83 -9.35 18.23
N GLN A 62 -27.12 -10.49 17.60
CA GLN A 62 -28.26 -10.62 16.66
C GLN A 62 -29.58 -10.40 17.43
N ASP A 63 -30.08 -9.17 17.45
CA ASP A 63 -31.52 -8.93 17.62
C ASP A 63 -32.21 -9.00 16.25
N ALA A 64 -33.05 -10.01 16.09
CA ALA A 64 -33.76 -10.34 14.87
C ALA A 64 -34.99 -9.42 14.71
N SER A 65 -34.79 -8.21 14.21
CA SER A 65 -35.90 -7.35 13.77
C SER A 65 -35.52 -6.36 12.66
N THR A 66 -34.89 -6.83 11.60
CA THR A 66 -34.80 -6.09 10.32
C THR A 66 -35.37 -6.95 9.22
N THR A 67 -36.35 -6.42 8.50
CA THR A 67 -37.01 -7.14 7.40
C THR A 67 -36.04 -7.37 6.24
N GLU A 68 -36.17 -8.48 5.50
CA GLU A 68 -35.28 -8.83 4.38
C GLU A 68 -35.11 -7.74 3.31
N ALA A 69 -36.08 -6.81 3.22
CA ALA A 69 -36.03 -5.65 2.34
C ALA A 69 -35.08 -4.54 2.86
N GLU A 70 -35.05 -4.29 4.17
CA GLU A 70 -34.16 -3.32 4.82
C GLU A 70 -32.69 -3.79 4.73
N THR A 71 -32.43 -5.08 4.98
CA THR A 71 -31.07 -5.67 4.84
C THR A 71 -30.55 -5.58 3.40
N LYS A 72 -31.41 -5.74 2.39
CA LYS A 72 -31.03 -5.63 0.96
C LYS A 72 -30.75 -4.19 0.54
N VAL A 73 -31.52 -3.23 1.05
CA VAL A 73 -31.31 -1.80 0.78
C VAL A 73 -29.98 -1.33 1.39
N ASP A 74 -29.69 -1.72 2.63
CA ASP A 74 -28.43 -1.38 3.29
C ASP A 74 -27.22 -1.99 2.58
N HIS A 75 -27.33 -3.24 2.12
CA HIS A 75 -26.26 -3.90 1.37
C HIS A 75 -25.99 -3.25 0.00
N ALA A 76 -27.06 -2.85 -0.71
CA ALA A 76 -26.94 -2.15 -1.98
C ALA A 76 -26.28 -0.77 -1.79
N GLN A 77 -26.68 -0.01 -0.76
CA GLN A 77 -26.06 1.26 -0.41
C GLN A 77 -24.58 1.10 -0.01
N ALA A 78 -24.26 0.10 0.81
CA ALA A 78 -22.89 -0.22 1.18
C ALA A 78 -22.00 -0.50 -0.04
N THR A 79 -22.52 -1.25 -1.01
CA THR A 79 -21.82 -1.55 -2.27
C THR A 79 -21.56 -0.29 -3.09
N VAL A 80 -22.53 0.63 -3.18
CA VAL A 80 -22.37 1.91 -3.87
C VAL A 80 -21.30 2.77 -3.19
N ILE A 81 -21.35 2.90 -1.86
CA ILE A 81 -20.34 3.63 -1.08
C ILE A 81 -18.95 3.04 -1.29
N GLN A 82 -18.83 1.71 -1.22
CA GLN A 82 -17.57 0.99 -1.40
C GLN A 82 -17.00 1.24 -2.80
N SER A 83 -17.82 1.09 -3.85
CA SER A 83 -17.41 1.36 -5.24
C SER A 83 -16.93 2.80 -5.43
N LEU A 84 -17.62 3.78 -4.86
CA LEU A 84 -17.22 5.19 -4.95
C LEU A 84 -15.94 5.47 -4.18
N ARG A 85 -15.79 4.91 -2.97
CA ARG A 85 -14.57 5.02 -2.16
C ARG A 85 -13.36 4.46 -2.90
N ILE A 86 -13.49 3.28 -3.53
CA ILE A 86 -12.43 2.67 -4.34
C ILE A 86 -12.00 3.62 -5.46
N LYS A 87 -12.97 4.20 -6.20
CA LYS A 87 -12.67 5.15 -7.29
C LYS A 87 -11.93 6.39 -6.77
N LEU A 88 -12.40 6.97 -5.67
CA LEU A 88 -11.77 8.15 -5.04
C LEU A 88 -10.35 7.86 -4.56
N GLN A 89 -10.13 6.75 -3.84
CA GLN A 89 -8.81 6.34 -3.38
C GLN A 89 -7.87 6.03 -4.55
N SER A 90 -8.37 5.41 -5.62
CA SER A 90 -7.63 5.18 -6.85
C SER A 90 -7.16 6.49 -7.50
N ASN A 91 -8.02 7.51 -7.53
CA ASN A 91 -7.70 8.83 -8.06
C ASN A 91 -6.73 9.62 -7.17
N LEU A 92 -6.88 9.50 -5.84
CA LEU A 92 -5.92 10.06 -4.88
C LEU A 92 -4.54 9.46 -5.07
N ALA A 93 -4.42 8.13 -5.14
CA ALA A 93 -3.15 7.45 -5.41
C ALA A 93 -2.51 7.95 -6.72
N ALA A 94 -3.31 8.14 -7.77
CA ALA A 94 -2.82 8.70 -9.02
C ALA A 94 -2.27 10.14 -8.86
N SER A 95 -2.95 10.97 -8.07
CA SER A 95 -2.60 12.37 -7.84
C SER A 95 -1.35 12.50 -6.97
N TYR A 96 -1.26 11.72 -5.89
CA TYR A 96 -0.07 11.66 -5.05
C TYR A 96 1.16 11.16 -5.82
N LEU A 97 0.98 10.14 -6.68
CA LEU A 97 2.07 9.67 -7.53
C LEU A 97 2.59 10.77 -8.49
N LYS A 98 1.69 11.62 -9.01
CA LYS A 98 2.05 12.74 -9.88
C LYS A 98 2.77 13.88 -9.15
N LEU A 99 2.55 14.01 -7.84
CA LEU A 99 3.24 14.96 -6.97
C LEU A 99 4.46 14.37 -6.27
N GLU A 100 4.80 13.10 -6.54
CA GLU A 100 5.91 12.39 -5.87
C GLU A 100 5.73 12.25 -4.34
N HIS A 101 4.48 12.33 -3.86
CA HIS A 101 4.10 12.06 -2.47
C HIS A 101 3.90 10.55 -2.30
N TYR A 102 5.01 9.81 -2.25
CA TYR A 102 5.00 8.35 -2.40
C TYR A 102 4.36 7.63 -1.20
N ASP A 103 4.55 8.09 0.03
CA ASP A 103 3.95 7.48 1.22
C ASP A 103 2.41 7.56 1.18
N GLU A 104 1.86 8.72 0.83
CA GLU A 104 0.41 8.90 0.69
C GLU A 104 -0.15 8.11 -0.49
N CYS A 105 0.61 7.99 -1.58
CA CYS A 105 0.28 7.11 -2.70
C CYS A 105 0.16 5.65 -2.25
N VAL A 106 1.15 5.15 -1.49
CA VAL A 106 1.15 3.78 -0.95
C VAL A 106 -0.09 3.54 -0.08
N ARG A 107 -0.41 4.49 0.81
CA ARG A 107 -1.60 4.39 1.67
C ARG A 107 -2.89 4.35 0.86
N ALA A 108 -3.10 5.29 -0.05
CA ALA A 108 -4.32 5.36 -0.86
C ALA A 108 -4.48 4.13 -1.78
N ALA A 109 -3.38 3.65 -2.39
CA ALA A 109 -3.41 2.44 -3.18
C ALA A 109 -3.68 1.18 -2.34
N SER A 110 -3.19 1.13 -1.10
CA SER A 110 -3.45 0.01 -0.18
C SER A 110 -4.91 -0.05 0.26
N GLU A 111 -5.58 1.09 0.45
CA GLU A 111 -7.03 1.14 0.69
C GLU A 111 -7.82 0.53 -0.48
N VAL A 112 -7.41 0.80 -1.72
CA VAL A 112 -8.02 0.16 -2.90
C VAL A 112 -7.79 -1.35 -2.90
N LEU A 113 -6.55 -1.79 -2.64
CA LEU A 113 -6.18 -3.21 -2.67
C LEU A 113 -6.75 -4.02 -1.52
N ALA A 114 -7.14 -3.36 -0.42
CA ALA A 114 -7.87 -4.00 0.67
C ALA A 114 -9.28 -4.44 0.25
N GLU A 115 -9.87 -3.78 -0.75
CA GLU A 115 -11.20 -4.09 -1.28
C GLU A 115 -11.14 -4.84 -2.62
N GLU A 116 -10.22 -4.44 -3.51
CA GLU A 116 -9.98 -5.04 -4.82
C GLU A 116 -8.50 -5.46 -4.96
N PRO A 117 -8.11 -6.64 -4.44
CA PRO A 117 -6.71 -7.09 -4.45
C PRO A 117 -6.09 -7.20 -5.85
N THR A 118 -6.93 -7.41 -6.87
CA THR A 118 -6.53 -7.56 -8.27
C THR A 118 -6.60 -6.26 -9.07
N ASN A 119 -6.78 -5.11 -8.40
CA ASN A 119 -6.86 -3.82 -9.08
C ASN A 119 -5.51 -3.43 -9.70
N VAL A 120 -5.40 -3.63 -11.02
CA VAL A 120 -4.19 -3.37 -11.82
C VAL A 120 -3.63 -1.97 -11.62
N LYS A 121 -4.50 -0.94 -11.56
CA LYS A 121 -4.05 0.45 -11.39
C LYS A 121 -3.44 0.69 -10.02
N ALA A 122 -4.06 0.13 -8.97
CA ALA A 122 -3.58 0.29 -7.60
C ALA A 122 -2.27 -0.47 -7.37
N LEU A 123 -2.17 -1.72 -7.84
CA LEU A 123 -0.93 -2.51 -7.80
C LEU A 123 0.21 -1.76 -8.49
N HIS A 124 -0.02 -1.27 -9.71
CA HIS A 124 1.00 -0.54 -10.45
C HIS A 124 1.45 0.72 -9.73
N ARG A 125 0.51 1.56 -9.27
CA ARG A 125 0.85 2.81 -8.57
C ARG A 125 1.58 2.56 -7.26
N ARG A 126 1.18 1.55 -6.49
CA ARG A 126 1.84 1.18 -5.23
C ARG A 126 3.24 0.65 -5.48
N ALA A 127 3.43 -0.19 -6.50
CA ALA A 127 4.74 -0.67 -6.93
C ALA A 127 5.67 0.50 -7.32
N THR A 128 5.19 1.43 -8.15
CA THR A 128 5.98 2.62 -8.55
C THR A 128 6.37 3.47 -7.34
N ALA A 129 5.44 3.73 -6.42
CA ALA A 129 5.71 4.51 -5.22
C ALA A 129 6.71 3.82 -4.28
N HIS A 130 6.57 2.51 -4.06
CA HIS A 130 7.53 1.73 -3.28
C HIS A 130 8.92 1.67 -3.93
N GLU A 131 8.99 1.56 -5.26
CA GLU A 131 10.27 1.59 -5.96
C GLU A 131 10.97 2.95 -5.78
N ALA A 132 10.21 4.06 -5.77
CA ALA A 132 10.74 5.39 -5.56
C ALA A 132 11.19 5.66 -4.11
N LEU A 133 10.46 5.13 -3.12
CA LEU A 133 10.85 5.20 -1.70
C LEU A 133 12.17 4.45 -1.42
N GLY A 134 12.41 3.35 -2.13
CA GLY A 134 13.64 2.57 -1.99
C GLY A 134 13.80 1.90 -0.62
N GLY A 135 15.00 1.38 -0.33
CA GLY A 135 15.23 0.55 0.85
C GLY A 135 14.66 -0.86 0.68
N TRP A 136 15.21 -1.82 1.41
CA TRP A 136 14.91 -3.23 1.18
C TRP A 136 13.43 -3.56 1.41
N SER A 137 12.82 -2.94 2.43
CA SER A 137 11.40 -3.15 2.75
C SER A 137 10.46 -2.69 1.63
N HIS A 138 10.60 -1.44 1.13
CA HIS A 138 9.73 -0.96 0.06
C HIS A 138 10.03 -1.66 -1.26
N LEU A 139 11.30 -1.89 -1.61
CA LEU A 139 11.65 -2.63 -2.83
C LEU A 139 11.09 -4.06 -2.82
N SER A 140 11.06 -4.71 -1.65
CA SER A 140 10.43 -6.02 -1.48
C SER A 140 8.91 -5.95 -1.72
N SER A 141 8.25 -4.91 -1.21
CA SER A 141 6.82 -4.67 -1.44
C SER A 141 6.51 -4.34 -2.90
N ALA A 142 7.34 -3.53 -3.55
CA ALA A 142 7.23 -3.26 -4.98
C ALA A 142 7.34 -4.54 -5.81
N LYS A 143 8.32 -5.41 -5.50
CA LYS A 143 8.48 -6.70 -6.18
C LYS A 143 7.22 -7.57 -6.05
N LYS A 144 6.63 -7.66 -4.86
CA LYS A 144 5.38 -8.42 -4.65
C LYS A 144 4.23 -7.90 -5.50
N ASP A 145 4.06 -6.58 -5.56
CA ASP A 145 3.01 -5.96 -6.39
C ASP A 145 3.23 -6.22 -7.89
N LEU A 146 4.48 -6.19 -8.35
CA LEU A 146 4.83 -6.48 -9.75
C LEU A 146 4.64 -7.97 -10.09
N GLU A 147 4.96 -8.88 -9.17
CA GLU A 147 4.71 -10.33 -9.35
C GLU A 147 3.21 -10.62 -9.44
N GLU A 148 2.39 -9.96 -8.64
CA GLU A 148 0.93 -10.08 -8.75
C GLU A 148 0.42 -9.53 -10.08
N LEU A 149 0.95 -8.39 -10.55
CA LEU A 149 0.64 -7.89 -11.89
C LEU A 149 1.04 -8.88 -13.00
N GLN A 150 2.20 -9.53 -12.88
CA GLN A 150 2.64 -10.55 -13.83
C GLN A 150 1.69 -11.77 -13.82
N ARG A 151 1.22 -12.19 -12.64
CA ARG A 151 0.22 -13.25 -12.50
C ARG A 151 -1.10 -12.89 -13.18
N LEU A 152 -1.54 -11.64 -13.04
CA LEU A 152 -2.75 -11.12 -13.70
C LEU A 152 -2.56 -10.96 -15.22
N GLU A 153 -1.36 -10.62 -15.68
CA GLU A 153 -1.02 -10.55 -17.09
C GLU A 153 -1.15 -11.92 -17.77
N GLN A 154 -0.64 -12.97 -17.13
CA GLN A 154 -0.77 -14.35 -17.61
C GLN A 154 -2.23 -14.82 -17.71
N GLN A 155 -3.12 -14.24 -16.91
CA GLN A 155 -4.57 -14.47 -16.96
C GLN A 155 -5.31 -13.58 -17.98
N GLY A 156 -4.59 -12.69 -18.67
CA GLY A 156 -5.18 -11.75 -19.64
C GLY A 156 -5.93 -10.57 -19.01
N LEU A 157 -5.79 -10.34 -17.69
CA LEU A 157 -6.49 -9.30 -16.95
C LEU A 157 -5.77 -7.93 -16.99
N VAL A 158 -4.51 -7.89 -17.44
CA VAL A 158 -3.72 -6.68 -17.55
C VAL A 158 -3.82 -6.07 -18.96
N PRO A 159 -4.21 -4.79 -19.10
CA PRO A 159 -4.24 -4.11 -20.39
C PRO A 159 -2.85 -4.04 -21.05
N ALA A 160 -2.81 -4.12 -22.38
CA ALA A 160 -1.56 -4.10 -23.15
C ALA A 160 -0.67 -2.88 -22.85
N SER A 161 -1.27 -1.74 -22.49
CA SER A 161 -0.57 -0.50 -22.13
C SER A 161 0.39 -0.64 -20.94
N TYR A 162 0.16 -1.63 -20.05
CA TYR A 162 0.99 -1.84 -18.86
C TYR A 162 2.11 -2.85 -19.06
N ARG A 163 2.08 -3.66 -20.13
CA ARG A 163 2.98 -4.82 -20.27
C ARG A 163 4.45 -4.43 -20.43
N SER A 164 4.72 -3.43 -21.26
CA SER A 164 6.09 -2.94 -21.48
C SER A 164 6.70 -2.38 -20.18
N GLU A 165 5.93 -1.58 -19.44
CA GLU A 165 6.38 -0.99 -18.18
C GLU A 165 6.55 -2.05 -17.08
N LEU A 166 5.64 -3.03 -17.04
CA LEU A 166 5.73 -4.16 -16.10
C LEU A 166 7.02 -4.96 -16.31
N GLN A 167 7.35 -5.32 -17.55
CA GLN A 167 8.59 -6.02 -17.87
C GLN A 167 9.83 -5.20 -17.49
N ALA A 168 9.84 -3.90 -17.84
CA ALA A 168 10.93 -3.01 -17.48
C ALA A 168 11.11 -2.88 -15.96
N SER A 169 10.01 -2.76 -15.21
CA SER A 169 10.03 -2.67 -13.75
C SER A 169 10.51 -3.97 -13.10
N LEU A 170 10.07 -5.14 -13.59
CA LEU A 170 10.55 -6.44 -13.10
C LEU A 170 12.05 -6.64 -13.34
N SER A 171 12.58 -6.24 -14.51
CA SER A 171 14.01 -6.32 -14.77
C SER A 171 14.84 -5.38 -13.89
N ARG A 172 14.29 -4.20 -13.55
CA ARG A 172 14.98 -3.17 -12.77
C ARG A 172 14.90 -3.39 -11.26
N ILE A 173 13.82 -3.98 -10.75
CA ILE A 173 13.61 -4.14 -9.30
C ILE A 173 14.59 -5.14 -8.68
N GLN A 174 14.94 -6.19 -9.42
CA GLN A 174 15.83 -7.27 -8.93
C GLN A 174 17.21 -6.75 -8.47
N PRO A 175 17.99 -6.04 -9.32
CA PRO A 175 19.30 -5.53 -8.89
C PRO A 175 19.18 -4.48 -7.77
N LYS A 176 18.12 -3.65 -7.77
CA LYS A 176 17.89 -2.68 -6.68
C LYS A 176 17.66 -3.37 -5.34
N LEU A 177 16.89 -4.46 -5.34
CA LEU A 177 16.57 -5.21 -4.12
C LEU A 177 17.80 -5.91 -3.55
N GLU A 178 18.62 -6.51 -4.41
CA GLU A 178 19.89 -7.14 -4.02
C GLU A 178 20.85 -6.11 -3.42
N GLN A 179 21.04 -4.97 -4.11
CA GLN A 179 21.89 -3.89 -3.63
C GLN A 179 21.41 -3.32 -2.29
N ALA A 180 20.10 -3.10 -2.12
CA ALA A 180 19.53 -2.63 -0.85
C ALA A 180 19.72 -3.66 0.26
N GLY A 181 19.55 -4.95 -0.04
CA GLY A 181 19.75 -6.03 0.92
C GLY A 181 21.20 -6.19 1.36
N GLU A 182 22.16 -6.07 0.45
CA GLU A 182 23.59 -6.10 0.78
C GLU A 182 23.98 -4.90 1.65
N LYS A 183 23.52 -3.71 1.29
CA LYS A 183 23.77 -2.48 2.06
C LYS A 183 23.23 -2.58 3.49
N GLU A 184 21.98 -3.01 3.66
CA GLU A 184 21.38 -3.15 4.98
C GLU A 184 22.08 -4.25 5.81
N LYS A 185 22.50 -5.36 5.18
CA LYS A 185 23.31 -6.39 5.85
C LYS A 185 24.65 -5.84 6.32
N GLU A 186 25.35 -5.07 5.49
CA GLU A 186 26.62 -4.45 5.86
C GLU A 186 26.45 -3.48 7.04
N GLU A 187 25.42 -2.62 7.00
CA GLU A 187 25.11 -1.70 8.10
C GLU A 187 24.76 -2.44 9.39
N MET A 188 23.99 -3.54 9.31
CA MET A 188 23.68 -4.38 10.46
C MET A 188 24.95 -5.03 11.01
N LEU A 189 25.78 -5.65 10.17
CA LEU A 189 27.05 -6.25 10.60
C LEU A 189 27.96 -5.22 11.27
N GLY A 190 28.04 -4.00 10.74
CA GLY A 190 28.76 -2.90 11.36
C GLY A 190 28.22 -2.55 12.75
N LYS A 191 26.90 -2.45 12.91
CA LYS A 191 26.26 -2.22 14.22
C LYS A 191 26.54 -3.36 15.20
N LEU A 192 26.42 -4.62 14.76
CA LEU A 192 26.75 -5.79 15.58
C LEU A 192 28.22 -5.78 16.03
N LYS A 193 29.13 -5.41 15.12
CA LYS A 193 30.56 -5.26 15.41
C LYS A 193 30.80 -4.19 16.47
N ASN A 194 30.16 -3.03 16.34
CA ASN A 194 30.28 -1.93 17.30
C ASN A 194 29.78 -2.33 18.69
N VAL A 195 28.64 -3.01 18.78
CA VAL A 195 28.12 -3.54 20.04
C VAL A 195 29.10 -4.55 20.63
N GLY A 196 29.58 -5.51 19.83
CA GLY A 196 30.59 -6.48 20.27
C GLY A 196 31.86 -5.81 20.81
N ASN A 197 32.36 -4.79 20.12
CA ASN A 197 33.53 -4.02 20.54
C ASN A 197 33.31 -3.21 21.82
N GLN A 198 32.10 -2.71 22.06
CA GLN A 198 31.79 -2.02 23.31
C GLN A 198 31.87 -2.96 24.51
N PHE A 199 31.44 -4.22 24.36
CA PHE A 199 31.57 -5.24 25.41
C PHE A 199 33.01 -5.75 25.55
N LEU A 200 33.65 -6.07 24.43
CA LEU A 200 35.03 -6.59 24.41
C LEU A 200 36.05 -5.54 24.86
N GLY A 201 35.79 -4.25 24.61
CA GLY A 201 36.65 -3.14 25.01
C GLY A 201 36.83 -3.04 26.53
N LEU A 202 35.84 -3.46 27.32
CA LEU A 202 35.96 -3.54 28.79
C LEU A 202 37.06 -4.54 29.23
N PHE A 203 37.43 -5.46 28.36
CA PHE A 203 38.49 -6.45 28.57
C PHE A 203 39.76 -6.14 27.76
N GLY A 204 39.83 -4.97 27.11
CA GLY A 204 40.94 -4.61 26.22
C GLY A 204 40.96 -5.38 24.89
N LEU A 205 39.80 -5.90 24.46
CA LEU A 205 39.64 -6.74 23.27
C LEU A 205 38.77 -6.05 22.20
N SER A 206 38.90 -6.49 20.95
CA SER A 206 38.02 -6.15 19.83
C SER A 206 37.59 -7.41 19.07
N THR A 207 36.48 -7.33 18.35
CA THR A 207 36.04 -8.34 17.38
C THR A 207 37.09 -8.62 16.30
N ASP A 208 37.97 -7.66 16.01
CA ASP A 208 39.09 -7.81 15.07
C ASP A 208 40.22 -8.71 15.61
N ASN A 209 40.29 -8.93 16.92
CA ASN A 209 41.24 -9.85 17.53
C ASN A 209 40.90 -11.31 17.22
N PHE A 210 39.67 -11.62 16.80
CA PHE A 210 39.23 -12.99 16.51
C PHE A 210 39.21 -13.25 15.00
N GLN A 211 40.16 -14.04 14.51
CA GLN A 211 40.29 -14.39 13.09
C GLN A 211 39.75 -15.78 12.82
N LEU A 212 38.70 -15.86 12.01
CA LEU A 212 38.15 -17.14 11.52
C LEU A 212 39.01 -17.67 10.36
N GLN A 213 39.48 -18.90 10.47
CA GLN A 213 40.15 -19.64 9.39
C GLN A 213 39.36 -20.90 9.07
N GLN A 214 39.02 -21.08 7.79
CA GLN A 214 38.33 -22.28 7.29
C GLN A 214 39.36 -23.39 7.05
N GLN A 215 39.11 -24.58 7.59
CA GLN A 215 39.99 -25.76 7.43
C GLN A 215 39.48 -26.69 6.32
N ASP A 216 40.41 -27.42 5.70
CA ASP A 216 40.11 -28.44 4.68
C ASP A 216 39.28 -29.58 5.31
N GLY A 217 37.96 -29.53 5.10
CA GLY A 217 36.97 -30.37 5.78
C GLY A 217 35.69 -29.62 6.17
N GLY A 218 35.63 -28.31 5.98
CA GLY A 218 34.43 -27.49 6.21
C GLY A 218 34.26 -27.01 7.66
N GLY A 219 35.22 -27.30 8.55
CA GLY A 219 35.28 -26.77 9.91
C GLY A 219 35.87 -25.35 9.96
N TYR A 220 35.50 -24.59 11.00
CA TYR A 220 36.04 -23.25 11.26
C TYR A 220 36.90 -23.27 12.52
N SER A 221 38.12 -22.73 12.44
CA SER A 221 39.00 -22.48 13.59
C SER A 221 39.03 -20.98 13.90
N ILE A 222 38.97 -20.60 15.18
CA ILE A 222 39.07 -19.21 15.62
C ILE A 222 40.47 -19.02 16.21
N ASN A 223 41.27 -18.17 15.56
CA ASN A 223 42.56 -17.75 16.06
C ASN A 223 42.45 -16.38 16.72
N PHE A 224 43.11 -16.21 17.86
CA PHE A 224 43.16 -14.93 18.55
C PHE A 224 44.48 -14.22 18.22
N LYS A 225 44.40 -12.98 17.74
CA LYS A 225 45.55 -12.11 17.48
C LYS A 225 45.52 -10.95 18.47
N GLN A 226 46.58 -10.85 19.27
CA GLN A 226 46.77 -9.78 20.25
C GLN A 226 47.55 -8.61 19.64
#